data_AF-A0AAE9WRE3-F1
#
_entry.id   AF-A0AAE9WRE3-F1
#
_cell.length_a   1.000
_cell.length_b   1.000
_cell.length_c   1.000
_cell.angle_alpha   90.00
_cell.angle_beta   90.00
_cell.angle_gamma   90.00
#
_symmetry.space_group_name_H-M   'P 1'
#
loop_
_entity.id
_entity.type
_entity.pdbx_description
1 polymer ?
#
loop_
_entity_poly.entity_id
_entity_poly.type
_entity_poly.pdbx_seq_one_letter_code
_entity_poly.pdbx_strand_id
1 'polypeptide(L)'
;MARTKQTARKSTGGKAPRKQLASKAARKSAPVSTGIKKPHRYRPGTVALREIRKFQKSTDLLIRKLPFQRLVREIAQEYKTDLRFQSQAVLALQEAAEAYLVGLFEDTNLCAIHAKRVTIMPKDIQLARRIRGERS
;
A
#
# COMPACT_ATOMS: atom_id res chain seq x y z
N MET A 1 -37.82 17.61 49.83
CA MET A 1 -37.29 16.43 49.10
C MET A 1 -37.61 16.59 47.62
N ALA A 2 -36.59 16.77 46.77
CA ALA A 2 -36.77 17.06 45.34
C ALA A 2 -36.97 15.75 44.54
N ARG A 3 -38.12 15.64 43.87
CA ARG A 3 -38.52 14.48 43.06
C ARG A 3 -37.71 14.46 41.76
N THR A 4 -36.71 13.58 41.67
CA THR A 4 -35.94 13.35 40.44
C THR A 4 -36.82 12.68 39.38
N LYS A 5 -37.14 13.41 38.30
CA LYS A 5 -37.74 12.84 37.07
C LYS A 5 -36.72 11.90 36.41
N GLN A 6 -36.82 10.60 36.66
CA GLN A 6 -36.18 9.60 35.80
C GLN A 6 -36.92 9.60 34.45
N THR A 7 -36.27 10.06 33.39
CA THR A 7 -36.75 9.82 32.03
C THR A 7 -36.43 8.38 31.65
N ALA A 8 -37.46 7.55 31.50
CA ALA A 8 -37.32 6.17 31.03
C ALA A 8 -36.74 6.16 29.60
N ARG A 9 -35.47 5.78 29.46
CA ARG A 9 -34.87 5.49 28.15
C ARG A 9 -35.33 4.10 27.72
N LYS A 10 -36.31 4.03 26.82
CA LYS A 10 -36.72 2.76 26.18
C LYS A 10 -35.52 2.15 25.46
N SER A 11 -35.10 0.95 25.87
CA SER A 11 -34.26 0.06 25.07
C SER A 11 -35.15 -0.71 24.10
N THR A 12 -35.33 -0.19 22.89
CA THR A 12 -35.90 -0.98 21.79
C THR A 12 -34.84 -1.12 20.72
N GLY A 13 -34.08 -2.21 20.82
CA GLY A 13 -33.50 -2.84 19.65
C GLY A 13 -34.62 -3.33 18.72
N GLY A 14 -34.34 -3.36 17.42
CA GLY A 14 -35.20 -3.98 16.41
C GLY A 14 -36.21 -3.03 15.74
N LYS A 15 -36.14 -2.97 14.41
CA LYS A 15 -36.91 -2.13 13.48
C LYS A 15 -38.43 -2.07 13.74
N ALA A 16 -39.03 -0.90 13.50
CA ALA A 16 -40.48 -0.72 13.38
C ALA A 16 -41.06 -1.41 12.12
N PRO A 17 -42.33 -1.87 12.14
CA PRO A 17 -42.94 -2.61 11.05
C PRO A 17 -43.17 -1.71 9.82
N ARG A 18 -42.79 -2.24 8.64
CA ARG A 18 -42.66 -1.51 7.37
C ARG A 18 -44.00 -1.48 6.62
N LYS A 19 -44.58 -0.29 6.41
CA LYS A 19 -45.62 -0.06 5.40
C LYS A 19 -44.94 -0.04 4.01
N GLN A 20 -45.42 -0.85 3.07
CA GLN A 20 -44.85 -1.00 1.73
C GLN A 20 -45.00 0.28 0.91
N LEU A 21 -43.88 0.98 0.68
CA LEU A 21 -43.67 1.90 -0.44
C LEU A 21 -42.21 1.73 -0.90
N ALA A 22 -42.01 1.82 -2.22
CA ALA A 22 -40.84 1.39 -2.99
C ALA A 22 -39.47 1.62 -2.32
N SER A 23 -38.63 0.58 -2.31
CA SER A 23 -37.27 0.63 -1.78
C SER A 23 -36.30 1.32 -2.76
N LYS A 24 -36.27 2.65 -2.75
CA LYS A 24 -35.01 3.35 -3.05
C LYS A 24 -34.12 3.17 -1.83
N ALA A 25 -32.97 2.52 -2.01
CA ALA A 25 -31.94 2.40 -0.97
C ALA A 25 -31.39 3.80 -0.65
N ALA A 26 -32.07 4.53 0.22
CA ALA A 26 -31.56 5.73 0.85
C ALA A 26 -30.36 5.31 1.71
N ARG A 27 -29.14 5.41 1.15
CA ARG A 27 -27.93 5.45 1.96
C ARG A 27 -28.15 6.55 3.00
N LYS A 28 -27.93 6.25 4.28
CA LYS A 28 -28.04 7.20 5.40
C LYS A 28 -27.12 8.40 5.15
N SER A 29 -27.59 9.43 4.44
CA SER A 29 -27.11 10.79 4.60
C SER A 29 -27.89 11.39 5.77
N ALA A 30 -27.17 11.66 6.86
CA ALA A 30 -27.69 12.31 8.06
C ALA A 30 -28.36 13.66 7.71
N PRO A 31 -29.30 14.15 8.54
CA PRO A 31 -29.92 15.46 8.32
C PRO A 31 -28.84 16.55 8.28
N VAL A 32 -29.07 17.54 7.41
CA VAL A 32 -28.23 18.71 7.21
C VAL A 32 -28.28 19.59 8.47
N SER A 33 -27.51 19.23 9.49
CA SER A 33 -27.16 20.11 10.61
C SER A 33 -25.68 20.45 10.50
N THR A 34 -25.38 21.71 10.22
CA THR A 34 -24.16 22.43 10.63
C THR A 34 -22.90 21.57 10.79
N GLY A 35 -22.25 21.25 9.67
CA GLY A 35 -20.91 20.67 9.66
C GLY A 35 -20.84 19.37 8.85
N ILE A 36 -20.26 19.46 7.65
CA ILE A 36 -19.84 18.28 6.89
C ILE A 36 -18.93 17.45 7.80
N LYS A 37 -19.32 16.21 8.14
CA LYS A 37 -18.45 15.29 8.87
C LYS A 37 -17.14 15.16 8.09
N LYS A 38 -16.03 15.59 8.69
CA LYS A 38 -14.72 15.51 8.05
C LYS A 38 -14.45 14.04 7.67
N PRO A 39 -14.01 13.76 6.42
CA PRO A 39 -13.65 12.42 6.04
C PRO A 39 -12.51 11.93 6.96
N HIS A 40 -12.58 10.66 7.36
CA HIS A 40 -11.54 10.06 8.18
C HIS A 40 -10.21 10.01 7.40
N ARG A 41 -9.15 10.60 7.95
CA ARG A 41 -7.79 10.56 7.40
C ARG A 41 -6.83 9.92 8.40
N TYR A 42 -6.10 8.90 7.95
CA TYR A 42 -5.04 8.30 8.74
C TYR A 42 -3.88 9.28 8.95
N ARG A 43 -3.18 9.17 10.08
CA ARG A 43 -1.97 9.96 10.33
C ARG A 43 -0.86 9.56 9.33
N PRO A 44 0.02 10.49 8.94
CA PRO A 44 1.22 10.16 8.16
C PRO A 44 1.97 8.99 8.80
N GLY A 45 2.45 8.04 7.99
CA GLY A 45 3.11 6.82 8.46
C GLY A 45 2.18 5.66 8.82
N THR A 46 0.91 5.89 9.20
CA THR A 46 -0.01 4.79 9.55
C THR A 46 -0.29 3.86 8.37
N VAL A 47 -0.49 4.43 7.18
CA VAL A 47 -0.72 3.64 5.96
C VAL A 47 0.57 2.98 5.48
N ALA A 48 1.70 3.68 5.54
CA ALA A 48 3.01 3.14 5.17
C ALA A 48 3.38 1.91 6.03
N LEU A 49 3.21 1.97 7.36
CA LEU A 49 3.46 0.82 8.24
C LEU A 49 2.51 -0.36 7.96
N ARG A 50 1.28 -0.08 7.53
CA ARG A 50 0.33 -1.12 7.12
C ARG A 50 0.78 -1.78 5.82
N GLU A 51 1.24 -1.00 4.86
CA GLU A 51 1.76 -1.49 3.57
C GLU A 51 3.02 -2.34 3.76
N ILE A 52 3.98 -1.88 4.58
CA ILE A 52 5.19 -2.64 4.91
C ILE A 52 4.82 -4.02 5.46
N ARG A 53 3.94 -4.09 6.48
CA ARG A 53 3.50 -5.38 7.04
C ARG A 53 2.75 -6.25 6.05
N LYS A 54 1.95 -5.64 5.17
CA LYS A 54 1.21 -6.37 4.13
C LYS A 54 2.20 -7.03 3.17
N PHE A 55 3.15 -6.27 2.62
CA PHE A 55 4.08 -6.76 1.61
C PHE A 55 5.15 -7.69 2.17
N GLN A 56 5.56 -7.53 3.43
CA GLN A 56 6.44 -8.49 4.10
C GLN A 56 5.77 -9.85 4.36
N LYS A 57 4.43 -9.92 4.38
CA LYS A 57 3.69 -11.17 4.59
C LYS A 57 3.39 -11.91 3.29
N SER A 58 3.34 -11.20 2.16
CA SER A 58 3.06 -11.76 0.83
C SER A 58 4.35 -12.04 0.06
N THR A 59 4.28 -12.94 -0.91
CA THR A 59 5.37 -13.20 -1.87
C THR A 59 4.95 -12.83 -3.31
N ASP A 60 3.96 -11.94 -3.44
CA ASP A 60 3.47 -11.50 -4.75
C ASP A 60 4.48 -10.56 -5.40
N LEU A 61 4.67 -10.71 -6.72
CA LEU A 61 5.46 -9.76 -7.51
C LEU A 61 4.77 -8.40 -7.57
N LEU A 62 5.52 -7.34 -7.28
CA LEU A 62 5.03 -5.97 -7.15
C LEU A 62 5.14 -5.19 -8.46
N ILE A 63 6.09 -5.54 -9.33
CA ILE A 63 6.23 -4.91 -10.64
C ILE A 63 5.20 -5.51 -11.60
N ARG A 64 4.50 -4.66 -12.36
CA ARG A 64 3.54 -5.13 -13.37
C ARG A 64 4.28 -5.93 -14.45
N LYS A 65 3.77 -7.14 -14.74
CA LYS A 65 4.39 -8.09 -15.68
C LYS A 65 4.64 -7.52 -17.09
N LEU A 66 3.66 -6.84 -17.68
CA LEU A 66 3.78 -6.34 -19.06
C LEU A 66 4.84 -5.23 -19.22
N PRO A 67 4.87 -4.18 -18.38
CA PRO A 67 5.96 -3.20 -18.38
C PRO A 67 7.33 -3.83 -18.16
N PHE A 68 7.47 -4.76 -17.20
CA PHE A 68 8.73 -5.46 -16.94
C PHE A 68 9.20 -6.25 -18.16
N GLN A 69 8.29 -7.00 -18.80
CA GLN A 69 8.58 -7.73 -20.03
C GLN A 69 9.04 -6.81 -21.17
N ARG A 70 8.44 -5.62 -21.32
CA ARG A 70 8.86 -4.65 -22.33
C ARG A 70 10.28 -4.16 -22.07
N LEU A 71 10.60 -3.83 -20.83
CA LEU A 71 11.95 -3.41 -20.42
C LEU A 71 13.00 -4.50 -20.67
N VAL A 72 12.69 -5.76 -20.32
CA VAL A 72 13.59 -6.89 -20.58
C VAL A 72 13.90 -7.02 -22.08
N ARG A 73 12.89 -6.86 -22.95
CA ARG A 73 13.07 -6.95 -24.41
C ARG A 73 13.82 -5.76 -24.98
N GLU A 74 13.57 -4.56 -24.46
CA GLU A 74 14.27 -3.34 -24.82
C GLU A 74 15.78 -3.49 -24.56
N ILE A 75 16.16 -3.88 -23.35
CA ILE A 75 17.57 -4.09 -22.97
C ILE A 75 18.19 -5.21 -23.81
N ALA A 76 17.49 -6.33 -23.99
CA ALA A 76 18.02 -7.47 -24.74
C ALA A 76 18.29 -7.15 -26.23
N GLN A 77 17.49 -6.25 -26.81
CA GLN A 77 17.64 -5.81 -28.20
C GLN A 77 18.96 -5.08 -28.44
N GLU A 78 19.53 -4.43 -27.42
CA GLU A 78 20.85 -3.77 -27.49
C GLU A 78 21.99 -4.77 -27.69
N TYR A 79 21.82 -6.03 -27.27
CA TYR A 79 22.84 -7.07 -27.36
C TYR A 79 22.64 -7.99 -28.58
N LYS A 80 21.39 -8.38 -28.85
CA LYS A 80 21.05 -9.24 -29.98
C LYS A 80 19.62 -9.00 -30.43
N THR A 81 19.46 -8.70 -31.71
CA THR A 81 18.14 -8.54 -32.33
C THR A 81 17.41 -9.87 -32.46
N ASP A 82 16.07 -9.82 -32.48
CA ASP A 82 15.18 -10.95 -32.76
C ASP A 82 15.22 -12.10 -31.74
N LEU A 83 15.52 -11.77 -30.48
CA LEU A 83 15.47 -12.72 -29.36
C LEU A 83 14.02 -13.10 -28.99
N ARG A 84 13.78 -14.41 -28.86
CA ARG A 84 12.55 -14.97 -28.29
C ARG A 84 12.80 -15.37 -26.84
N PHE A 85 11.92 -14.92 -25.95
CA PHE A 85 11.95 -15.25 -24.53
C PHE A 85 10.91 -16.32 -24.21
N GLN A 86 11.31 -17.33 -23.45
CA GLN A 86 10.37 -18.21 -22.76
C GLN A 86 9.62 -17.43 -21.68
N SER A 87 8.38 -17.84 -21.38
CA SER A 87 7.59 -17.22 -20.31
C SER A 87 8.27 -17.32 -18.95
N GLN A 88 8.85 -18.49 -18.64
CA GLN A 88 9.57 -18.73 -17.38
C GLN A 88 10.87 -17.93 -17.28
N ALA A 89 11.54 -17.64 -18.40
CA ALA A 89 12.74 -16.80 -18.40
C ALA A 89 12.43 -15.36 -17.95
N VAL A 90 11.33 -14.79 -18.46
CA VAL A 90 10.90 -13.44 -18.03
C VAL A 90 10.48 -13.44 -16.56
N LEU A 91 9.82 -14.51 -16.10
CA LEU A 91 9.44 -14.65 -14.68
C LEU A 91 10.68 -14.72 -13.78
N ALA A 92 11.66 -15.55 -14.13
CA ALA A 92 12.91 -15.69 -13.36
C ALA A 92 13.68 -14.36 -13.29
N LEU A 93 13.75 -13.62 -14.40
CA LEU A 93 14.34 -12.27 -14.41
C LEU A 93 13.59 -11.32 -13.47
N GLN A 94 12.25 -11.41 -13.43
CA GLN A 94 11.43 -10.57 -12.57
C GLN A 94 11.64 -10.92 -11.09
N GLU A 95 11.62 -12.20 -10.73
CA GLU A 95 11.86 -12.67 -9.36
C GLU A 95 13.24 -12.21 -8.87
N ALA A 96 14.29 -12.42 -9.68
CA ALA A 96 15.64 -12.00 -9.33
C ALA A 96 15.77 -10.47 -9.17
N ALA A 97 15.16 -9.70 -10.09
CA ALA A 97 15.20 -8.24 -10.03
C ALA A 97 14.48 -7.68 -8.80
N GLU A 98 13.28 -8.18 -8.49
CA GLU A 98 12.54 -7.73 -7.32
C GLU A 98 13.24 -8.13 -6.01
N ALA A 99 13.76 -9.36 -5.92
CA ALA A 99 14.52 -9.80 -4.75
C ALA A 99 15.77 -8.93 -4.51
N TYR A 100 16.51 -8.61 -5.58
CA TYR A 100 17.67 -7.73 -5.50
C TYR A 100 17.29 -6.32 -5.01
N LEU A 101 16.22 -5.74 -5.56
CA LEU A 101 15.75 -4.41 -5.17
C LEU A 101 15.26 -4.36 -3.73
N VAL A 102 14.53 -5.39 -3.26
CA VAL A 102 14.09 -5.49 -1.86
C VAL A 102 15.29 -5.51 -0.93
N GLY A 103 16.27 -6.39 -1.19
CA GLY A 103 17.49 -6.44 -0.41
C GLY A 103 18.25 -5.11 -0.44
N LEU A 104 18.34 -4.44 -1.59
CA LEU A 104 18.99 -3.13 -1.70
C LEU A 104 18.25 -2.05 -0.87
N PHE A 105 16.92 -2.08 -0.83
CA PHE A 105 16.13 -1.15 -0.01
C PHE A 105 16.31 -1.40 1.49
N GLU A 106 16.52 -2.64 1.92
CA GLU A 106 16.85 -2.96 3.31
C GLU A 106 18.15 -2.28 3.75
N ASP A 107 19.23 -2.45 2.98
CA ASP A 107 20.52 -1.80 3.27
C ASP A 107 20.44 -0.28 3.17
N THR A 108 19.71 0.23 2.18
CA THR A 108 19.46 1.66 2.02
C THR A 108 18.74 2.23 3.24
N ASN A 109 17.77 1.50 3.79
CA ASN A 109 17.06 1.89 5.00
C ASN A 109 17.99 1.91 6.21
N LEU A 110 18.89 0.93 6.36
CA LEU A 110 19.92 0.94 7.40
C LEU A 110 20.84 2.17 7.29
N CYS A 111 21.24 2.55 6.08
CA CYS A 111 22.03 3.76 5.83
C CYS A 111 21.28 5.04 6.22
N ALA A 112 19.98 5.13 5.92
CA ALA A 112 19.16 6.26 6.31
C ALA A 112 19.02 6.39 7.83
N ILE A 113 18.79 5.26 8.52
CA ILE A 113 18.70 5.18 9.99
C ILE A 113 20.04 5.56 10.64
N HIS A 114 21.15 5.07 10.09
CA HIS A 114 22.49 5.44 10.55
C HIS A 114 22.72 6.96 10.51
N ALA A 115 22.18 7.63 9.49
CA ALA A 115 22.20 9.09 9.36
C ALA A 115 21.06 9.82 10.12
N LYS A 116 20.39 9.15 11.09
CA LYS A 116 19.28 9.70 11.90
C LYS A 116 18.07 10.17 11.09
N ARG A 117 17.80 9.56 9.93
CA ARG A 117 16.64 9.85 9.08
C ARG A 117 15.73 8.63 8.96
N VAL A 118 14.46 8.89 8.60
CA VAL A 118 13.47 7.85 8.27
C VAL A 118 13.20 7.80 6.76
N THR A 119 13.51 8.86 6.03
CA THR A 119 13.36 8.95 4.58
C THR A 119 14.66 8.56 3.89
N ILE A 120 14.60 7.52 3.06
CA ILE A 120 15.71 7.10 2.19
C ILE A 120 15.96 8.14 1.09
N MET A 121 17.23 8.30 0.72
CA MET A 121 17.71 9.25 -0.29
C MET A 121 18.65 8.56 -1.27
N PRO A 122 18.90 9.14 -2.47
CA PRO A 122 19.84 8.56 -3.43
C PRO A 122 21.23 8.30 -2.87
N LYS A 123 21.72 9.14 -1.95
CA LYS A 123 23.01 8.94 -1.26
C LYS A 123 23.07 7.66 -0.42
N ASP A 124 21.92 7.22 0.12
CA ASP A 124 21.83 5.99 0.93
C ASP A 124 21.97 4.76 0.02
N ILE A 125 21.33 4.80 -1.16
CA ILE A 125 21.45 3.74 -2.18
C ILE A 125 22.89 3.67 -2.68
N GLN A 126 23.49 4.83 -2.98
CA GLN A 126 24.86 4.93 -3.45
C GLN A 126 25.87 4.39 -2.43
N LEU A 127 25.63 4.64 -1.13
CA LEU A 127 26.45 4.09 -0.05
C LEU A 127 26.27 2.58 0.08
N ALA A 128 25.03 2.09 0.10
CA ALA A 128 24.73 0.66 0.16
C ALA A 128 25.41 -0.11 -0.99
N ARG A 129 25.26 0.35 -2.23
CA ARG A 129 25.93 -0.25 -3.41
C ARG A 129 27.45 -0.20 -3.32
N ARG A 130 28.02 0.88 -2.74
CA ARG A 130 29.47 1.01 -2.55
C ARG A 130 30.00 -0.02 -1.57
N ILE A 131 29.28 -0.25 -0.46
CA ILE A 131 29.65 -1.23 0.56
C ILE A 131 29.52 -2.66 0.03
N ARG A 132 28.49 -2.94 -0.78
CA ARG A 132 28.30 -4.24 -1.45
C ARG A 132 29.36 -4.57 -2.50
N GLY A 133 30.16 -3.60 -2.94
CA GLY A 133 31.13 -3.78 -4.02
C GLY A 133 30.50 -3.75 -5.43
N GLU A 134 29.27 -3.25 -5.57
CA GLU A 134 28.53 -3.16 -6.84
C GLU A 134 28.78 -1.85 -7.61
N ARG A 135 29.62 -0.97 -7.05
CA ARG A 135 30.15 0.22 -7.73
C ARG A 135 31.54 -0.14 -8.23
N SER A 136 31.65 -0.43 -9.52
CA SER A 136 32.86 -0.16 -10.29
C SER A 136 33.01 1.34 -10.53
#